data_AF-A0A2W6UL65-F1
#
_entry.id   AF-A0A2W6UL65-F1
#
_cell.length_a   1.000
_cell.length_b   1.000
_cell.length_c   1.000
_cell.angle_alpha   90.00
_cell.angle_beta   90.00
_cell.angle_gamma   90.00
#
_symmetry.space_group_name_H-M   'P 1'
#
loop_
_entity.id
_entity.type
_entity.pdbx_description
1 polymer ?
#
loop_
_entity_poly.entity_id
_entity_poly.type
_entity_poly.pdbx_seq_one_letter_code
_entity_poly.pdbx_strand_id
1 'polypeptide(L)'
;IDPQSAAFPEGLPPGTIFHPLFLYEMLWNLAGAATILLLERRYDLRWGRALGVYLLIYGTGRAWFESIRIDPTELEIWGVKINVLTALVVAIAGVVLVVVQAARHPEPELSVYRQGRSPKTASSDQESGRTLGSERQSHRSTFVASDSDPRVAGDNPPGP
;
A
#
# COMPACT_ATOMS: atom_id res chain seq x y z
N ILE A 1 -27.62 -17.27 -24.80
CA ILE A 1 -26.72 -18.44 -24.96
C ILE A 1 -27.23 -19.18 -26.19
N ASP A 2 -26.37 -19.47 -27.15
CA ASP A 2 -26.75 -20.17 -28.38
C ASP A 2 -27.05 -21.65 -28.06
N PRO A 3 -28.28 -22.14 -28.31
CA PRO A 3 -28.65 -23.54 -28.11
C PRO A 3 -27.81 -24.54 -28.92
N GLN A 4 -27.09 -24.08 -29.96
CA GLN A 4 -26.20 -24.90 -30.78
C GLN A 4 -24.73 -24.87 -30.34
N SER A 5 -24.40 -24.17 -29.24
CA SER A 5 -23.04 -24.17 -28.72
C SER A 5 -22.67 -25.54 -28.11
N ALA A 6 -21.44 -26.02 -28.38
CA ALA A 6 -20.93 -27.29 -27.86
C ALA A 6 -20.87 -27.38 -26.32
N ALA A 7 -21.03 -26.24 -25.62
CA ALA A 7 -21.07 -26.16 -24.17
C ALA A 7 -22.50 -26.25 -23.60
N PHE A 8 -23.54 -26.36 -24.44
CA PHE A 8 -24.91 -26.51 -23.99
C PHE A 8 -25.18 -27.99 -23.66
N PRO A 9 -25.61 -28.33 -22.43
CA PRO A 9 -25.88 -29.71 -22.07
C PRO A 9 -27.06 -30.28 -22.88
N GLU A 10 -26.90 -31.50 -23.38
CA GLU A 10 -27.94 -32.18 -24.16
C GLU A 10 -29.17 -32.50 -23.28
N GLY A 11 -30.38 -32.25 -23.80
CA GLY A 11 -31.63 -32.63 -23.15
C GLY A 11 -32.30 -31.57 -22.26
N LEU A 12 -31.79 -30.35 -22.19
CA LEU A 12 -32.42 -29.26 -21.43
C LEU A 12 -33.48 -28.49 -22.25
N PRO A 13 -34.63 -28.10 -21.67
CA PRO A 13 -35.62 -27.28 -22.35
C PRO A 13 -35.04 -25.93 -22.83
N PRO A 14 -35.46 -25.44 -24.00
CA PRO A 14 -35.09 -24.09 -24.46
C PRO A 14 -35.59 -23.05 -23.44
N GLY A 15 -34.68 -22.18 -22.97
CA GLY A 15 -34.96 -21.17 -21.95
C GLY A 15 -34.43 -21.49 -20.54
N THR A 16 -33.66 -22.57 -20.37
CA THR A 16 -32.99 -22.88 -19.10
C THR A 16 -32.06 -21.73 -18.67
N ILE A 17 -32.24 -21.24 -17.44
CA ILE A 17 -31.42 -20.18 -16.86
C ILE A 17 -30.22 -20.83 -16.17
N PHE A 18 -29.02 -20.42 -16.58
CA PHE A 18 -27.76 -20.86 -15.96
C PHE A 18 -27.26 -19.81 -14.97
N HIS A 19 -26.65 -20.26 -13.87
CA HIS A 19 -25.98 -19.37 -12.94
C HIS A 19 -24.69 -18.84 -13.57
N PRO A 20 -24.47 -17.51 -13.62
CA PRO A 20 -23.25 -16.92 -14.15
C PRO A 20 -22.12 -17.04 -13.12
N LEU A 21 -21.59 -18.25 -12.94
CA LEU A 21 -20.59 -18.54 -11.90
C LEU A 21 -19.37 -17.61 -11.99
N PHE A 22 -18.89 -17.32 -13.20
CA PHE A 22 -17.79 -16.38 -13.43
C PHE A 22 -18.06 -14.98 -12.87
N LEU A 23 -19.30 -14.49 -12.97
CA LEU A 23 -19.67 -13.19 -12.40
C LEU A 23 -19.55 -13.23 -10.88
N TYR A 24 -20.05 -14.30 -10.26
CA TYR A 24 -19.97 -14.46 -8.82
C TYR A 24 -18.51 -14.59 -8.36
N GLU A 25 -17.67 -15.33 -9.09
CA GLU A 25 -16.23 -15.44 -8.82
C GLU A 25 -15.51 -14.09 -8.92
N MET A 26 -15.81 -13.30 -9.96
CA MET A 26 -15.24 -11.95 -10.12
C MET A 26 -15.63 -11.04 -8.95
N LEU A 27 -16.92 -11.03 -8.56
CA LEU A 27 -17.40 -10.26 -7.42
C LEU A 27 -16.74 -10.70 -6.11
N TRP A 28 -16.56 -12.01 -5.91
CA TRP A 28 -15.89 -12.54 -4.73
C TRP A 28 -14.41 -12.16 -4.69
N ASN A 29 -13.70 -12.26 -5.81
CA ASN A 29 -12.31 -11.83 -5.90
C ASN A 29 -12.16 -10.33 -5.57
N LEU A 30 -13.07 -9.51 -6.06
CA LEU A 30 -13.08 -8.08 -5.79
C LEU A 30 -13.39 -7.78 -4.31
N ALA A 31 -14.37 -8.47 -3.74
CA ALA A 31 -14.71 -8.37 -2.32
C ALA A 31 -13.55 -8.84 -1.42
N GLY A 32 -12.90 -9.94 -1.78
CA GLY A 32 -11.74 -10.47 -1.08
C GLY A 32 -10.55 -9.51 -1.11
N ALA A 33 -10.22 -8.98 -2.30
CA ALA A 33 -9.18 -7.97 -2.45
C ALA A 33 -9.49 -6.71 -1.64
N ALA A 34 -10.72 -6.19 -1.73
CA ALA A 34 -11.16 -5.04 -0.95
C ALA A 34 -11.04 -5.31 0.57
N THR A 35 -11.45 -6.50 1.02
CA THR A 35 -11.36 -6.89 2.43
C THR A 35 -9.91 -6.88 2.91
N ILE A 36 -8.98 -7.48 2.16
CA ILE A 36 -7.56 -7.50 2.51
C ILE A 36 -7.00 -6.08 2.59
N LEU A 37 -7.29 -5.23 1.59
CA LEU A 37 -6.79 -3.85 1.55
C LEU A 37 -7.35 -2.99 2.70
N LEU A 38 -8.63 -3.17 3.04
CA LEU A 38 -9.26 -2.46 4.16
C LEU A 38 -8.68 -2.91 5.50
N LEU A 39 -8.45 -4.21 5.68
CA LEU A 39 -7.83 -4.73 6.90
C LEU A 39 -6.36 -4.32 6.99
N GLU A 40 -5.61 -4.31 5.89
CA GLU A 40 -4.23 -3.84 5.84
C GLU A 40 -4.15 -2.38 6.29
N ARG A 41 -5.05 -1.53 5.76
CA ARG A 41 -5.11 -0.12 6.15
C ARG A 41 -5.51 0.09 7.61
N ARG A 42 -6.31 -0.81 8.19
CA ARG A 42 -6.85 -0.65 9.55
C ARG A 42 -5.97 -1.24 10.63
N TYR A 43 -5.31 -2.37 10.34
CA TYR A 43 -4.64 -3.23 11.32
C TYR A 43 -3.16 -3.47 11.03
N ASP A 44 -2.61 -2.94 9.93
CA ASP A 44 -1.22 -3.14 9.50
C ASP A 44 -0.84 -4.64 9.54
N LEU A 45 -1.37 -5.45 8.61
CA LEU A 45 -1.31 -6.92 8.62
C LEU A 45 0.09 -7.44 8.24
N ARG A 46 1.10 -7.03 9.01
CA ARG A 46 2.49 -7.43 8.86
C ARG A 46 2.72 -8.84 9.42
N TRP A 47 3.93 -9.37 9.23
CA TRP A 47 4.34 -10.70 9.71
C TRP A 47 3.53 -11.87 9.13
N GLY A 48 3.04 -11.73 7.90
CA GLY A 48 2.26 -12.78 7.23
C GLY A 48 0.79 -12.82 7.63
N ARG A 49 0.29 -11.90 8.47
CA ARG A 49 -1.15 -11.82 8.81
C ARG A 49 -2.01 -11.60 7.55
N ALA A 50 -1.51 -10.85 6.56
CA ALA A 50 -2.16 -10.71 5.26
C ALA A 50 -2.33 -12.07 4.53
N LEU A 51 -1.34 -12.95 4.60
CA LEU A 51 -1.44 -14.30 4.05
C LEU A 51 -2.51 -15.12 4.77
N GLY A 52 -2.58 -15.03 6.09
CA GLY A 52 -3.61 -15.74 6.86
C GLY A 52 -5.03 -15.26 6.54
N VAL A 53 -5.23 -13.95 6.37
CA VAL A 53 -6.51 -13.37 5.89
C VAL A 53 -6.83 -13.83 4.47
N TYR A 54 -5.82 -13.89 3.59
CA TYR A 54 -6.00 -14.42 2.23
C TYR A 54 -6.46 -15.89 2.24
N LEU A 55 -5.83 -16.75 3.05
CA LEU A 55 -6.21 -18.16 3.18
C LEU A 55 -7.63 -18.31 3.73
N LEU A 56 -8.03 -17.46 4.69
CA LEU A 56 -9.39 -17.41 5.22
C LEU A 56 -10.40 -17.10 4.10
N ILE A 57 -10.19 -16.01 3.36
CA ILE A 57 -11.08 -15.56 2.28
C ILE A 57 -11.15 -16.61 1.16
N TYR A 58 -10.00 -17.20 0.80
CA TYR A 58 -9.93 -18.24 -0.21
C TYR A 58 -10.70 -19.50 0.22
N GLY A 59 -10.50 -19.97 1.45
CA GLY A 59 -11.22 -21.11 2.00
C GLY A 59 -12.73 -20.86 2.09
N THR A 60 -13.16 -19.71 2.58
CA THR A 60 -14.58 -19.35 2.64
C THR A 60 -15.20 -19.28 1.24
N GLY A 61 -14.53 -18.62 0.29
CA GLY A 61 -15.00 -18.54 -1.09
C GLY A 61 -15.11 -19.92 -1.73
N ARG A 62 -14.10 -20.77 -1.54
CA ARG A 62 -14.09 -22.10 -2.11
C ARG A 62 -15.23 -22.98 -1.58
N ALA A 63 -15.50 -22.91 -0.27
CA ALA A 63 -16.64 -23.62 0.32
C ALA A 63 -18.00 -23.09 -0.20
N TRP A 64 -18.13 -21.77 -0.38
CA TRP A 64 -19.34 -21.14 -0.90
C TRP A 64 -19.61 -21.49 -2.37
N PHE A 65 -18.60 -21.44 -3.23
CA PHE A 65 -18.78 -21.79 -4.64
C PHE A 65 -19.05 -23.28 -4.83
N GLU A 66 -18.48 -24.13 -3.98
CA GLU A 66 -18.73 -25.56 -4.02
C GLU A 66 -20.17 -25.92 -3.62
N SER A 67 -20.83 -25.12 -2.77
CA SER A 67 -22.25 -25.33 -2.45
C SER A 67 -23.20 -24.89 -3.55
N ILE A 68 -22.80 -23.92 -4.38
CA ILE A 68 -23.57 -23.47 -5.56
C ILE A 68 -23.31 -24.38 -6.78
N ARG A 69 -22.12 -24.99 -6.88
CA ARG A 69 -21.82 -25.96 -7.94
C ARG A 69 -22.57 -27.28 -7.69
N ILE A 70 -23.56 -27.54 -8.53
CA ILE A 70 -24.31 -28.81 -8.60
C ILE A 70 -23.48 -29.93 -9.26
N ASP A 71 -22.27 -29.63 -9.75
CA ASP A 71 -21.43 -30.63 -10.41
C ASP A 71 -21.11 -31.80 -9.46
N PRO A 72 -21.35 -33.05 -9.89
CA PRO A 72 -20.95 -34.23 -9.13
C PRO A 72 -19.42 -34.24 -9.06
N THR A 73 -18.86 -34.12 -7.87
CA THR A 73 -17.42 -34.28 -7.67
C THR A 73 -17.16 -35.77 -7.50
N GLU A 74 -16.26 -36.33 -8.30
CA GLU A 74 -15.96 -37.78 -8.33
C GLU A 74 -15.42 -38.32 -6.99
N LEU A 75 -15.02 -37.44 -6.07
CA LEU A 75 -14.38 -37.76 -4.80
C LEU A 75 -15.11 -37.08 -3.63
N GLU A 76 -15.97 -37.86 -2.99
CA GLU A 76 -16.68 -37.50 -1.76
C GLU A 76 -16.17 -38.34 -0.59
N ILE A 77 -15.88 -37.68 0.52
CA ILE A 77 -15.49 -38.31 1.78
C ILE A 77 -16.61 -38.03 2.77
N TRP A 78 -17.26 -39.09 3.26
CA TRP A 78 -18.33 -38.99 4.28
C TRP A 78 -19.53 -38.16 3.81
N GLY A 79 -19.83 -38.20 2.51
CA GLY A 79 -20.90 -37.39 1.90
C GLY A 79 -20.57 -35.90 1.77
N VAL A 80 -19.31 -35.51 2.00
CA VAL A 80 -18.82 -34.16 1.81
C VAL A 80 -17.78 -34.14 0.69
N LYS A 81 -17.92 -33.18 -0.21
CA LYS A 81 -16.96 -32.99 -1.30
C LYS A 81 -15.57 -32.66 -0.75
N ILE A 82 -14.53 -33.30 -1.30
CA ILE A 82 -13.14 -33.08 -0.86
C ILE A 82 -12.73 -31.61 -0.90
N ASN A 83 -13.23 -30.85 -1.87
CA ASN A 83 -12.97 -29.42 -2.02
C ASN A 83 -13.45 -28.61 -0.80
N VAL A 84 -14.59 -28.97 -0.20
CA VAL A 84 -15.10 -28.32 1.02
C VAL A 84 -14.18 -28.61 2.19
N LEU A 85 -13.70 -29.85 2.30
CA LEU A 85 -12.79 -30.25 3.37
C LEU A 85 -11.44 -29.55 3.24
N THR A 86 -10.86 -29.50 2.03
CA THR A 86 -9.64 -28.74 1.77
C THR A 86 -9.84 -27.25 2.05
N ALA A 87 -10.96 -26.68 1.62
CA ALA A 87 -11.30 -25.28 1.88
C ALA A 87 -11.39 -24.98 3.38
N LEU A 88 -11.99 -25.87 4.16
CA LEU A 88 -12.07 -25.76 5.61
C LEU A 88 -10.68 -25.82 6.27
N VAL A 89 -9.83 -26.78 5.86
CA VAL A 89 -8.46 -26.90 6.36
C VAL A 89 -7.66 -25.63 6.08
N VAL A 90 -7.75 -25.10 4.85
CA VAL A 90 -7.07 -23.87 4.45
C VAL A 90 -7.58 -22.66 5.25
N ALA A 91 -8.89 -22.55 5.45
CA ALA A 91 -9.48 -21.49 6.26
C ALA A 91 -8.99 -21.54 7.72
N ILE A 92 -9.00 -22.74 8.34
CA ILE A 92 -8.51 -22.94 9.71
C ILE A 92 -7.02 -22.58 9.80
N ALA A 93 -6.20 -23.03 8.85
CA ALA A 93 -4.78 -22.67 8.80
C ALA A 93 -4.58 -21.15 8.71
N GLY A 94 -5.41 -20.46 7.92
CA GLY A 94 -5.44 -19.01 7.85
C GLY A 94 -5.76 -18.34 9.19
N VAL A 95 -6.81 -18.79 9.89
CA VAL A 95 -7.15 -18.30 11.24
C VAL A 95 -6.00 -18.50 12.21
N VAL A 96 -5.45 -19.72 12.27
CA VAL A 96 -4.34 -20.05 13.18
C VAL A 96 -3.14 -19.15 12.91
N LEU A 97 -2.79 -18.93 11.63
CA LEU A 97 -1.71 -18.03 11.25
C LEU A 97 -1.98 -16.62 11.76
N VAL A 98 -3.16 -16.05 11.50
CA VAL A 98 -3.51 -14.70 11.96
C VAL A 98 -3.43 -14.59 13.49
N VAL A 99 -3.99 -15.55 14.22
CA VAL A 99 -4.03 -15.55 15.70
C VAL A 99 -2.64 -15.71 16.29
N VAL A 100 -1.85 -16.67 15.82
CA VAL A 100 -0.48 -16.92 16.31
C VAL A 100 0.42 -15.72 16.02
N GLN A 101 0.34 -15.14 14.82
CA GLN A 101 1.17 -13.99 14.46
C GLN A 101 0.73 -12.72 15.21
N ALA A 102 -0.57 -12.53 15.44
CA ALA A 102 -1.07 -11.44 16.28
C ALA A 102 -0.59 -11.56 17.74
N ALA A 103 -0.51 -12.79 18.28
CA ALA A 103 -0.03 -13.03 19.63
C ALA A 103 1.50 -12.88 19.77
N ARG A 104 2.26 -13.27 18.74
CA ARG A 104 3.74 -13.23 18.76
C ARG A 104 4.33 -11.86 18.44
N HIS A 105 3.62 -11.02 17.70
CA HIS A 105 4.10 -9.71 17.26
C HIS A 105 3.11 -8.59 17.60
N PRO A 106 2.95 -8.23 18.89
CA PRO A 106 2.06 -7.15 19.32
C PRO A 106 2.60 -5.74 19.07
N GLU A 107 3.90 -5.58 18.83
CA GLU A 107 4.51 -4.27 18.64
C GLU A 107 4.27 -3.72 17.22
N PRO A 108 3.73 -2.49 17.08
CA PRO A 108 3.63 -1.84 15.78
C PRO A 108 5.04 -1.45 15.29
N GLU A 109 5.48 -2.05 14.19
CA GLU A 109 6.79 -1.76 13.61
C GLU A 109 6.80 -0.35 12.99
N LEU A 110 7.27 0.62 13.77
CA LEU A 110 7.50 1.99 13.31
C LEU A 110 8.80 2.03 12.49
N SER A 111 8.66 1.76 11.18
CA SER A 111 9.57 2.08 10.05
C SER A 111 9.96 0.88 9.19
N VAL A 112 10.04 1.14 7.88
CA VAL A 112 10.57 0.23 6.84
C VAL A 112 12.10 0.08 6.98
N TYR A 113 12.73 0.94 7.77
CA TYR A 113 14.17 0.92 8.00
C TYR A 113 14.52 0.00 9.16
N ARG A 114 15.52 -0.86 8.94
CA ARG A 114 16.20 -1.55 10.03
C ARG A 114 16.71 -0.50 11.03
N GLN A 115 16.55 -0.73 12.32
CA GLN A 115 17.05 0.18 13.37
C GLN A 115 18.52 0.58 13.08
N GLY A 116 18.76 1.87 12.88
CA GLY A 116 20.08 2.42 12.50
C GLY A 116 20.35 2.61 10.99
N ARG A 117 19.38 2.35 10.11
CA ARG A 117 19.51 2.46 8.64
C ARG A 117 18.48 3.41 8.00
N SER A 118 18.02 4.41 8.75
CA SER A 118 17.24 5.51 8.18
C SER A 118 18.14 6.38 7.26
N PRO A 119 17.60 6.97 6.18
CA PRO A 119 18.34 7.91 5.36
C PRO A 119 18.78 9.05 6.28
N LYS A 120 20.10 9.23 6.42
CA LYS A 120 20.63 10.49 6.93
C LYS A 120 20.18 11.54 5.92
N THR A 121 19.13 12.29 6.26
CA THR A 121 18.75 13.47 5.49
C THR A 121 20.01 14.34 5.45
N ALA A 122 20.54 14.53 4.25
CA ALA A 122 21.73 15.32 4.05
C ALA A 122 21.45 16.75 4.54
N SER A 123 22.32 17.21 5.45
CA SER A 123 22.57 18.60 5.83
C SER A 123 21.37 19.44 6.31
N SER A 124 21.10 19.36 7.61
CA SER A 124 20.79 20.54 8.41
C SER A 124 22.08 21.06 9.08
N ASP A 125 23.13 21.24 8.28
CA ASP A 125 24.38 21.93 8.65
C ASP A 125 24.45 23.28 7.91
N GLN A 126 23.41 24.09 8.09
CA GLN A 126 23.42 25.51 7.71
C GLN A 126 22.96 26.38 8.88
N GLU A 127 23.42 26.09 10.10
CA GLU A 127 23.25 27.04 11.20
C GLU A 127 24.32 26.88 12.29
N SER A 128 25.58 27.11 11.93
CA SER A 128 26.61 27.56 12.88
C SER A 128 27.88 27.95 12.14
N GLY A 129 28.31 29.21 12.27
CA GLY A 129 29.70 29.60 12.00
C GLY A 129 29.97 30.31 10.68
N ARG A 130 29.28 31.42 10.38
CA ARG A 130 29.90 32.51 9.61
C ARG A 130 30.20 33.67 10.54
N THR A 131 31.31 33.56 11.26
CA THR A 131 31.97 34.68 11.91
C THR A 131 33.47 34.54 11.74
N LEU A 132 34.08 35.60 11.17
CA LEU A 132 35.51 35.93 11.12
C LEU A 132 36.32 35.03 10.17
N GLY A 133 36.86 35.49 9.04
CA GLY A 133 37.58 36.73 8.79
C GLY A 133 39.01 36.34 8.36
N SER A 134 39.39 36.54 7.11
CA SER A 134 40.80 36.58 6.69
C SER A 134 40.95 37.17 5.29
N GLU A 135 41.64 38.30 5.25
CA GLU A 135 42.16 39.00 4.07
C GLU A 135 43.05 38.12 3.19
N ARG A 136 42.98 38.30 1.85
CA ARG A 136 44.12 38.73 1.02
C ARG A 136 43.76 38.83 -0.48
N GLN A 137 43.78 40.08 -0.94
CA GLN A 137 44.43 40.58 -2.17
C GLN A 137 44.10 40.01 -3.56
N SER A 138 43.68 40.97 -4.40
CA SER A 138 44.25 41.30 -5.72
C SER A 138 43.76 40.50 -6.95
N HIS A 139 42.87 41.11 -7.75
CA HIS A 139 43.24 41.66 -9.06
C HIS A 139 42.04 42.34 -9.79
N ARG A 140 42.20 43.64 -10.06
CA ARG A 140 41.97 44.31 -11.36
C ARG A 140 40.60 44.17 -12.06
N SER A 141 39.82 45.25 -12.08
CA SER A 141 39.58 45.99 -13.32
C SER A 141 38.93 47.36 -13.08
N THR A 142 39.65 48.37 -13.57
CA THR A 142 39.30 49.74 -13.93
C THR A 142 37.92 49.90 -14.58
N PHE A 143 37.12 50.88 -14.13
CA PHE A 143 36.29 51.78 -14.96
C PHE A 143 35.77 52.96 -14.08
N VAL A 144 36.41 54.13 -14.17
CA VAL A 144 35.92 55.39 -14.80
C VAL A 144 34.80 56.13 -14.02
N ALA A 145 35.24 57.23 -13.40
CA ALA A 145 34.67 58.56 -13.10
C ALA A 145 33.17 58.89 -13.32
N SER A 146 32.63 59.64 -12.34
CA SER A 146 31.79 60.87 -12.45
C SER A 146 30.93 60.92 -11.17
N ASP A 147 31.18 61.76 -10.16
CA ASP A 147 30.95 63.22 -10.04
C ASP A 147 29.96 63.43 -8.88
N SER A 148 30.38 64.18 -7.85
CA SER A 148 29.59 65.21 -7.15
C SER A 148 30.21 65.57 -5.79
N ASP A 149 30.70 66.81 -5.72
CA ASP A 149 31.35 67.56 -4.64
C ASP A 149 30.35 68.05 -3.56
N PRO A 150 30.65 68.02 -2.24
CA PRO A 150 29.79 68.60 -1.22
C PRO A 150 30.19 70.06 -0.94
N ARG A 151 29.39 71.02 -1.43
CA ARG A 151 29.54 72.43 -1.05
C ARG A 151 28.99 72.71 0.35
N VAL A 152 29.91 73.12 1.20
CA VAL A 152 29.74 73.89 2.43
C VAL A 152 28.95 75.18 2.15
N ALA A 153 27.88 75.41 2.90
CA ALA A 153 27.28 76.74 3.08
C ALA A 153 26.39 76.75 4.34
N GLY A 154 26.69 77.65 5.27
CA GLY A 154 25.97 77.81 6.52
C GLY A 154 26.57 78.94 7.37
N ASP A 155 26.58 80.14 6.80
CA ASP A 155 26.82 81.43 7.47
C ASP A 155 25.89 81.63 8.66
N ASN A 156 26.37 82.23 9.77
CA ASN A 156 26.01 83.61 10.21
C ASN A 156 26.69 84.02 11.56
N PRO A 157 26.66 85.31 11.99
CA PRO A 157 27.83 86.22 12.05
C PRO A 157 28.15 86.73 13.50
N PRO A 158 29.09 87.69 13.70
CA PRO A 158 29.58 88.05 15.04
C PRO A 158 28.96 89.32 15.65
N GLY A 159 28.98 89.38 17.00
CA GLY A 159 28.93 90.60 17.82
C GLY A 159 27.54 91.08 18.25
N PRO A 160 27.44 91.98 19.26
CA PRO A 160 28.51 92.75 19.93
C PRO A 160 29.15 92.08 21.16
#